data_AF-A0A7E4VM75-F1
#
_entry.id   AF-A0A7E4VM75-F1
#
_cell.length_a   1.000
_cell.length_b   1.000
_cell.length_c   1.000
_cell.angle_alpha   90.00
_cell.angle_beta   90.00
_cell.angle_gamma   90.00
#
_symmetry.space_group_name_H-M   'P 1'
#
loop_
_entity.id
_entity.type
_entity.pdbx_description
1 polymer ?
#
loop_
_entity_poly.entity_id
_entity_poly.type
_entity_poly.pdbx_seq_one_letter_code
_entity_poly.pdbx_strand_id
1 'polypeptide(L)'
;MCVHIRRGDFIPHPNLESRTDFVVPAVRLIYQFLHNESRIDDLSLVFIGIEPDFWNALNITQNFGTYFNHVYNARLSSRGEDLAFGATYCDSFLISASGSTFAWWMAYLGKPAMPVFYNGQIGENGRHSKDIHDYDMFLPEWHKLALDNVTGEVRFDKLWNFEKTKNQNSTIFDQKPNL
;
A
#
# COMPACT_ATOMS: atom_id res chain seq x y z
N MET A 1 0.92 7.63 -11.06
CA MET A 1 0.91 6.81 -9.83
C MET A 1 2.32 6.40 -9.46
N CYS A 2 2.68 6.52 -8.19
CA CYS A 2 3.95 6.05 -7.66
C CYS A 2 3.76 4.89 -6.70
N VAL A 3 4.73 3.97 -6.66
CA VAL A 3 4.76 2.82 -5.77
C VAL A 3 6.11 2.81 -5.06
N HIS A 4 6.11 2.94 -3.75
CA HIS A 4 7.32 2.76 -2.97
C HIS A 4 7.56 1.28 -2.67
N ILE A 5 8.75 0.80 -3.00
CA ILE A 5 9.23 -0.55 -2.73
C ILE A 5 10.29 -0.51 -1.61
N ARG A 6 10.13 -1.36 -0.60
CA ARG A 6 11.10 -1.58 0.47
C ARG A 6 11.27 -3.07 0.72
N ARG A 7 12.47 -3.62 0.51
CA ARG A 7 12.73 -5.02 0.84
C ARG A 7 13.96 -5.24 1.69
N GLY A 8 15.13 -4.80 1.28
CA GLY A 8 16.44 -5.15 1.87
C GLY A 8 16.44 -5.59 3.34
N ASP A 9 16.43 -4.64 4.26
CA ASP A 9 16.39 -4.88 5.72
C ASP A 9 15.03 -5.35 6.24
N PHE A 10 13.95 -5.24 5.47
CA PHE A 10 12.62 -5.69 5.86
C PHE A 10 12.45 -7.21 5.71
N ILE A 11 13.14 -7.85 4.76
CA ILE A 11 13.12 -9.31 4.60
C ILE A 11 13.50 -10.05 5.90
N PRO A 12 14.57 -9.68 6.62
CA PRO A 12 14.89 -10.30 7.91
C PRO A 12 14.21 -9.63 9.12
N HIS A 13 13.43 -8.57 8.94
CA HIS A 13 12.85 -7.77 10.03
C HIS A 13 11.38 -8.14 10.25
N PRO A 14 10.82 -7.89 11.44
CA PRO A 14 9.39 -8.10 11.66
C PRO A 14 8.43 -7.20 10.85
N ASN A 15 8.97 -6.19 10.15
CA ASN A 15 8.20 -5.32 9.26
C ASN A 15 8.10 -6.00 7.91
N LEU A 16 6.90 -6.03 7.36
CA LEU A 16 6.65 -6.70 6.11
C LEU A 16 7.25 -5.91 4.94
N GLU A 17 8.05 -6.61 4.15
CA GLU A 17 8.61 -6.12 2.92
C GLU A 17 7.57 -5.96 1.81
N SER A 18 7.95 -5.24 0.76
CA SER A 18 7.22 -5.21 -0.49
C SER A 18 7.27 -6.58 -1.16
N ARG A 19 6.10 -7.22 -1.29
CA ARG A 19 5.95 -8.53 -1.93
C ARG A 19 5.23 -8.43 -3.27
N THR A 20 5.60 -9.30 -4.22
CA THR A 20 4.98 -9.33 -5.55
C THR A 20 3.50 -9.73 -5.49
N ASP A 21 3.16 -10.65 -4.58
CA ASP A 21 1.80 -11.14 -4.34
C ASP A 21 0.83 -10.04 -3.87
N PHE A 22 1.35 -8.97 -3.28
CA PHE A 22 0.58 -7.79 -2.90
C PHE A 22 0.69 -6.67 -3.95
N VAL A 23 1.92 -6.32 -4.37
CA VAL A 23 2.17 -5.15 -5.23
C VAL A 23 1.43 -5.27 -6.57
N VAL A 24 1.48 -6.44 -7.22
CA VAL A 24 0.86 -6.63 -8.54
C VAL A 24 -0.67 -6.44 -8.49
N PRO A 25 -1.43 -7.18 -7.66
CA PRO A 25 -2.87 -6.97 -7.57
C PRO A 25 -3.25 -5.60 -6.98
N ALA A 26 -2.47 -5.05 -6.04
CA ALA A 26 -2.73 -3.71 -5.51
C ALA A 26 -2.63 -2.62 -6.58
N VAL A 27 -1.58 -2.65 -7.41
CA VAL A 27 -1.43 -1.69 -8.52
C VAL A 27 -2.56 -1.83 -9.53
N ARG A 28 -3.04 -3.05 -9.82
CA ARG A 28 -4.20 -3.26 -10.71
C ARG A 28 -5.49 -2.70 -10.13
N LEU A 29 -5.75 -2.94 -8.85
CA LEU A 29 -6.92 -2.39 -8.15
C LEU A 29 -6.89 -0.85 -8.17
N ILE A 30 -5.73 -0.26 -7.85
CA ILE A 30 -5.58 1.20 -7.84
C ILE A 30 -5.73 1.77 -9.25
N TYR A 31 -5.17 1.11 -10.26
CA TYR A 31 -5.37 1.52 -11.65
C TYR A 31 -6.87 1.56 -11.99
N GLN A 32 -7.63 0.51 -11.66
CA GLN A 32 -9.07 0.46 -11.91
C GLN A 32 -9.81 1.59 -11.18
N PHE A 33 -9.45 1.86 -9.92
CA PHE A 33 -10.01 2.98 -9.15
C PHE A 33 -9.72 4.34 -9.82
N LEU A 34 -8.46 4.61 -10.18
CA LEU A 34 -8.07 5.88 -10.80
C LEU A 34 -8.65 6.06 -12.20
N HIS A 35 -8.65 4.99 -13.01
CA HIS A 35 -9.16 5.03 -14.37
C HIS A 35 -10.69 5.16 -14.40
N ASN A 36 -11.40 4.34 -13.63
CA ASN A 36 -12.87 4.29 -13.72
C ASN A 36 -13.55 5.37 -12.88
N GLU A 37 -13.12 5.58 -11.64
CA GLU A 37 -13.79 6.50 -10.72
C GLU A 37 -13.31 7.93 -10.91
N SER A 38 -12.01 8.11 -11.15
CA SER A 38 -11.41 9.44 -11.33
C SER A 38 -11.29 9.88 -12.80
N ARG A 39 -11.66 9.02 -13.76
CA ARG A 39 -11.62 9.28 -15.21
C ARG A 39 -10.26 9.75 -15.72
N ILE A 40 -9.19 9.11 -15.23
CA ILE A 40 -7.82 9.41 -15.65
C ILE A 40 -7.41 8.39 -16.72
N ASP A 41 -7.29 8.85 -17.97
CA ASP A 41 -6.98 7.98 -19.11
C ASP A 41 -5.47 7.83 -19.38
N ASP A 42 -4.67 8.83 -19.00
CA ASP A 42 -3.22 8.80 -19.15
C ASP A 42 -2.52 8.55 -17.80
N LEU A 43 -2.27 7.27 -17.52
CA LEU A 43 -1.61 6.85 -16.29
C LEU A 43 -0.20 6.34 -16.55
N SER A 44 0.76 6.99 -15.91
CA SER A 44 2.14 6.51 -15.77
C SER A 44 2.36 5.88 -14.40
N LEU A 45 3.15 4.81 -14.36
CA LEU A 45 3.53 4.09 -13.15
C LEU A 45 5.02 4.32 -12.86
N VAL A 46 5.35 4.75 -11.65
CA VAL A 46 6.73 4.93 -11.21
C VAL A 46 7.00 4.10 -9.95
N PHE A 47 7.96 3.18 -10.03
CA PHE A 47 8.48 2.49 -8.87
C PHE A 47 9.64 3.29 -8.26
N ILE A 48 9.53 3.55 -6.95
CA ILE A 48 10.51 4.28 -6.14
C ILE A 48 11.13 3.28 -5.14
N GLY A 49 12.45 3.32 -5.00
CA GLY A 49 13.23 2.39 -4.18
C GLY A 49 14.30 1.66 -4.99
N ILE A 50 15.31 1.11 -4.32
CA ILE A 50 16.45 0.43 -4.97
C ILE A 50 16.39 -1.06 -4.66
N GLU A 51 15.78 -1.85 -5.56
CA GLU A 51 15.62 -3.30 -5.38
C GLU A 51 15.81 -4.05 -6.71
N PRO A 52 17.07 -4.19 -7.21
CA PRO A 52 17.34 -4.73 -8.55
C PRO A 52 16.70 -6.11 -8.82
N ASP A 53 16.80 -7.01 -7.84
CA ASP A 53 16.26 -8.38 -7.95
C ASP A 53 14.73 -8.39 -7.97
N PHE A 54 14.09 -7.41 -7.34
CA PHE A 54 12.64 -7.31 -7.29
C PHE A 54 12.04 -6.89 -8.63
N TRP A 55 12.75 -6.09 -9.43
CA TRP A 55 12.26 -5.67 -10.75
C TRP A 55 12.01 -6.84 -11.70
N ASN A 56 12.90 -7.84 -11.64
CA ASN A 56 12.75 -9.07 -12.41
C ASN A 56 11.55 -9.88 -11.89
N ALA A 57 11.41 -10.00 -10.57
CA ALA A 57 10.30 -10.72 -9.94
C ALA A 57 8.93 -10.08 -10.23
N LEU A 58 8.88 -8.74 -10.35
CA LEU A 58 7.66 -8.01 -10.70
C LEU A 58 7.21 -8.24 -12.14
N ASN A 59 8.11 -8.68 -13.03
CA ASN A 59 7.82 -8.90 -14.45
C ASN A 59 7.00 -7.74 -15.06
N ILE A 60 7.58 -6.54 -14.96
CA ILE A 60 6.89 -5.25 -15.14
C ILE A 60 6.11 -5.18 -16.45
N THR A 61 6.74 -5.58 -17.57
CA THR A 61 6.11 -5.54 -18.88
C THR A 61 4.87 -6.42 -18.93
N GLN A 62 4.96 -7.66 -18.44
CA GLN A 62 3.83 -8.58 -18.45
C GLN A 62 2.70 -8.12 -17.51
N ASN A 63 3.05 -7.61 -16.33
CA ASN A 63 2.06 -7.30 -15.31
C ASN A 63 1.40 -5.92 -15.46
N PHE A 64 2.07 -4.95 -16.08
CA PHE A 64 1.65 -3.55 -16.10
C PHE A 64 1.59 -2.92 -17.50
N GLY A 65 2.24 -3.50 -18.51
CA GLY A 65 2.40 -2.89 -19.84
C GLY A 65 1.10 -2.70 -20.64
N THR A 66 0.02 -3.41 -20.27
CA THR A 66 -1.31 -3.23 -20.90
C THR A 66 -2.19 -2.22 -20.16
N TYR A 67 -1.79 -1.78 -18.97
CA TYR A 67 -2.58 -0.88 -18.12
C TYR A 67 -2.01 0.55 -18.14
N PHE A 68 -0.68 0.70 -18.14
CA PHE A 68 -0.02 1.99 -18.04
C PHE A 68 0.68 2.36 -19.35
N ASN A 69 0.59 3.62 -19.75
CA ASN A 69 1.25 4.13 -20.95
C ASN A 69 2.77 4.11 -20.80
N HIS A 70 3.25 4.43 -19.60
CA HIS A 70 4.66 4.41 -19.25
C HIS A 70 4.87 3.78 -17.88
N VAL A 71 5.89 2.93 -17.78
CA VAL A 71 6.32 2.35 -16.51
C VAL A 71 7.80 2.62 -16.30
N TYR A 72 8.13 3.26 -15.18
CA TYR A 72 9.48 3.65 -14.80
C TYR A 72 9.89 2.98 -13.50
N ASN A 73 11.17 2.70 -13.34
CA ASN A 73 11.76 2.31 -12.07
C ASN A 73 13.02 3.15 -11.81
N ALA A 74 13.09 3.79 -10.65
CA ALA A 74 14.28 4.54 -10.25
C ALA A 74 15.42 3.55 -9.97
N ARG A 75 16.40 3.48 -10.88
CA ARG A 75 17.54 2.57 -10.72
C ARG A 75 18.68 3.17 -9.90
N LEU A 76 18.81 4.50 -9.93
CA LEU A 76 19.88 5.25 -9.28
C LEU A 76 19.32 6.61 -8.84
N SER A 77 18.90 6.68 -7.59
CA SER A 77 18.46 7.91 -6.94
C SER A 77 18.91 7.89 -5.49
N SER A 78 19.28 9.05 -4.97
CA SER A 78 19.47 9.25 -3.54
C SER A 78 18.11 9.27 -2.83
N ARG A 79 18.11 9.01 -1.51
CA ARG A 79 16.89 9.09 -0.71
C ARG A 79 16.26 10.50 -0.74
N GLY A 80 17.07 11.54 -0.89
CA GLY A 80 16.58 12.91 -1.03
C GLY A 80 15.86 13.14 -2.37
N GLU A 81 16.42 12.62 -3.46
CA GLU A 81 15.78 12.69 -4.78
C GLU A 81 14.48 11.88 -4.83
N ASP A 82 14.47 10.67 -4.27
CA ASP A 82 13.25 9.87 -4.16
C ASP A 82 12.15 10.59 -3.37
N LEU A 83 12.51 11.19 -2.23
CA LEU A 83 11.58 11.94 -1.38
C LEU A 83 11.03 13.17 -2.12
N ALA A 84 11.90 13.96 -2.73
CA ALA A 84 11.52 15.15 -3.48
C ALA A 84 10.67 14.80 -4.69
N PHE A 85 11.04 13.75 -5.42
CA PHE A 85 10.29 13.29 -6.58
C PHE A 85 8.89 12.82 -6.16
N GLY A 86 8.84 11.96 -5.14
CA GLY A 86 7.61 11.41 -4.59
C GLY A 86 6.63 12.48 -4.14
N ALA A 87 7.13 13.46 -3.39
CA ALA A 87 6.33 14.57 -2.86
C ALA A 87 5.86 15.53 -3.97
N THR A 88 6.66 15.73 -5.02
CA THR A 88 6.41 16.78 -6.02
C THR A 88 5.60 16.28 -7.22
N TYR A 89 5.90 15.08 -7.73
CA TYR A 89 5.42 14.64 -9.04
C TYR A 89 4.34 13.58 -8.98
N CYS A 90 4.23 12.81 -7.90
CA CYS A 90 3.22 11.76 -7.81
C CYS A 90 1.81 12.35 -7.65
N ASP A 91 0.87 11.89 -8.47
CA ASP A 91 -0.56 12.21 -8.36
C ASP A 91 -1.34 11.19 -7.53
N SER A 92 -0.71 10.05 -7.23
CA SER A 92 -1.22 9.00 -6.35
C SER A 92 -0.06 8.16 -5.85
N PHE A 93 -0.20 7.56 -4.67
CA PHE A 93 0.92 6.89 -4.01
C PHE A 93 0.52 5.58 -3.34
N LEU A 94 1.28 4.50 -3.58
CA LEU A 94 1.16 3.22 -2.88
C LEU A 94 2.34 2.98 -1.95
N ILE A 95 2.06 2.87 -0.66
CA ILE A 95 2.98 2.37 0.36
C ILE A 95 2.84 0.84 0.42
N SER A 96 3.68 0.12 -0.33
CA SER A 96 3.57 -1.34 -0.39
C SER A 96 4.14 -2.07 0.83
N ALA A 97 5.02 -1.41 1.58
CA ALA A 97 5.61 -1.86 2.84
C ALA A 97 5.31 -0.82 3.93
N SER A 98 4.20 -1.01 4.63
CA SER A 98 3.60 0.01 5.51
C SER A 98 4.41 0.34 6.76
N GLY A 99 5.39 -0.49 7.13
CA GLY A 99 6.35 -0.17 8.18
C GLY A 99 7.42 0.86 7.79
N SER A 100 7.45 1.32 6.53
CA SER A 100 8.47 2.27 6.05
C SER A 100 8.13 3.70 6.41
N THR A 101 8.81 4.26 7.41
CA THR A 101 8.71 5.70 7.75
C THR A 101 9.12 6.61 6.60
N PHE A 102 10.06 6.17 5.76
CA PHE A 102 10.49 6.92 4.58
C PHE A 102 9.35 7.04 3.55
N ALA A 103 8.67 5.93 3.23
CA ALA A 103 7.51 5.94 2.35
C ALA A 103 6.35 6.76 2.94
N TRP A 104 6.17 6.68 4.26
CA TRP A 104 5.17 7.42 4.99
C TRP A 104 5.36 8.93 4.82
N TRP A 105 6.57 9.44 5.11
CA TRP A 105 6.89 10.86 4.94
C TRP A 105 6.77 11.33 3.50
N MET A 106 7.14 10.49 2.54
CA MET A 106 6.98 10.79 1.11
C MET A 106 5.52 10.99 0.73
N ALA A 107 4.63 10.12 1.22
CA ALA A 107 3.19 10.24 0.98
C ALA A 107 2.58 11.44 1.71
N TYR A 108 2.97 11.67 2.96
CA TYR A 108 2.49 12.78 3.79
C TYR A 108 2.87 14.16 3.22
N LEU A 109 4.08 14.29 2.67
CA LEU A 109 4.56 15.52 2.04
C LEU A 109 4.08 15.69 0.58
N GLY A 110 3.28 14.75 0.07
CA GLY A 110 2.75 14.79 -1.29
C GLY A 110 1.78 15.93 -1.55
N LYS A 111 1.27 15.99 -2.78
CA LYS A 111 0.30 17.02 -3.19
C LYS A 111 -0.94 16.99 -2.29
N PRO A 112 -1.56 18.16 -2.03
CA PRO A 112 -2.84 18.21 -1.32
C PRO A 112 -3.88 17.30 -1.98
N ALA A 113 -4.62 16.54 -1.17
CA ALA A 113 -5.65 15.59 -1.61
C ALA A 113 -5.15 14.47 -2.57
N MET A 114 -3.83 14.22 -2.62
CA MET A 114 -3.29 13.07 -3.34
C MET A 114 -3.82 11.76 -2.73
N PRO A 115 -4.47 10.88 -3.50
CA PRO A 115 -4.90 9.58 -2.99
C PRO A 115 -3.69 8.72 -2.64
N VAL A 116 -3.60 8.38 -1.36
CA VAL A 116 -2.59 7.46 -0.81
C VAL A 116 -3.25 6.14 -0.50
N PHE A 117 -2.56 5.06 -0.86
CA PHE A 117 -2.95 3.68 -0.62
C PHE A 117 -1.85 2.99 0.18
N TYR A 118 -2.21 2.08 1.08
CA TYR A 118 -1.21 1.37 1.90
C TYR A 118 -1.59 -0.09 2.14
N ASN A 119 -0.56 -0.93 2.32
CA ASN A 119 -0.75 -2.32 2.73
C ASN A 119 -1.21 -2.38 4.20
N GLY A 120 -2.41 -2.87 4.46
CA GLY A 120 -2.94 -3.02 5.81
C GLY A 120 -2.15 -4.00 6.68
N GLN A 121 -1.28 -4.83 6.08
CA GLN A 121 -0.39 -5.73 6.80
C GLN A 121 0.99 -5.08 7.00
N ILE A 122 1.27 -4.62 8.23
CA ILE A 122 2.56 -3.98 8.59
C ILE A 122 3.67 -5.02 8.87
N GLY A 123 3.32 -6.23 9.30
CA GLY A 123 4.28 -7.26 9.70
C GLY A 123 3.76 -8.70 9.56
N GLU A 124 4.65 -9.68 9.75
CA GLU A 124 4.28 -11.09 9.67
C GLU A 124 3.38 -11.51 10.85
N ASN A 125 2.25 -12.15 10.54
CA ASN A 125 1.31 -12.75 11.51
C ASN A 125 0.67 -11.80 12.53
N GLY A 126 0.70 -10.49 12.27
CA GLY A 126 0.14 -9.48 13.16
C GLY A 126 0.71 -9.50 14.58
N ARG A 127 1.88 -10.12 14.80
CA ARG A 127 2.56 -10.13 16.11
C ARG A 127 2.95 -8.72 16.57
N HIS A 128 3.17 -7.80 15.61
CA HIS A 128 3.41 -6.38 15.87
C HIS A 128 2.29 -5.46 15.36
N SER A 129 1.43 -5.92 14.45
CA SER A 129 0.27 -5.13 14.02
C SER A 129 -0.84 -5.05 15.07
N LYS A 130 -0.74 -5.83 16.15
CA LYS A 130 -1.62 -5.71 17.32
C LYS A 130 -1.26 -4.50 18.19
N ASP A 131 -0.01 -4.04 18.12
CA ASP A 131 0.49 -2.89 18.90
C ASP A 131 0.56 -1.61 18.06
N ILE A 132 0.44 -1.72 16.74
CA ILE A 132 0.39 -0.60 15.82
C ILE A 132 -1.03 -0.50 15.29
N HIS A 133 -1.76 0.51 15.76
CA HIS A 133 -3.07 0.79 15.22
C HIS A 133 -2.96 1.65 13.97
N ASP A 134 -3.69 1.28 12.92
CA ASP A 134 -3.66 2.00 11.65
C ASP A 134 -4.01 3.48 11.82
N TYR A 135 -4.85 3.82 12.80
CA TYR A 135 -5.26 5.21 13.08
C TYR A 135 -4.18 6.06 13.75
N ASP A 136 -3.19 5.42 14.40
CA ASP A 136 -2.06 6.12 15.00
C ASP A 136 -1.00 6.44 13.94
N MET A 137 -0.98 5.65 12.86
CA MET A 137 0.04 5.74 11.82
C MET A 137 -0.45 6.42 10.56
N PHE A 138 -1.67 6.14 10.09
CA PHE A 138 -2.16 6.56 8.78
C PHE A 138 -3.29 7.58 8.90
N LEU A 139 -3.34 8.50 7.94
CA LEU A 139 -4.40 9.49 7.88
C LEU A 139 -5.74 8.85 7.50
N PRO A 140 -6.87 9.34 8.03
CA PRO A 140 -8.20 8.75 7.80
C PRO A 140 -8.62 8.77 6.33
N GLU A 141 -8.14 9.73 5.54
CA GLU A 141 -8.39 9.82 4.10
C GLU A 141 -7.52 8.88 3.26
N TRP A 142 -6.56 8.17 3.87
CA TRP A 142 -5.73 7.19 3.16
C TRP A 142 -6.45 5.83 3.04
N HIS A 143 -6.25 5.19 1.90
CA HIS A 143 -6.97 3.98 1.51
C HIS A 143 -6.20 2.75 1.94
N LYS A 144 -6.73 2.03 2.93
CA LYS A 144 -6.19 0.73 3.34
C LYS A 144 -6.50 -0.34 2.32
N LEU A 145 -5.50 -1.16 1.99
CA LEU A 145 -5.64 -2.33 1.15
C LEU A 145 -5.38 -3.60 1.95
N ALA A 146 -6.14 -4.66 1.66
CA ALA A 146 -5.96 -5.97 2.29
C ALA A 146 -5.76 -7.04 1.22
N LEU A 147 -4.75 -7.91 1.42
CA LEU A 147 -4.58 -9.15 0.67
C LEU A 147 -5.47 -10.24 1.27
N ASP A 148 -6.29 -10.86 0.44
CA ASP A 148 -6.97 -12.10 0.78
C ASP A 148 -6.00 -13.26 0.56
N ASN A 149 -5.57 -13.91 1.64
CA ASN A 149 -4.60 -15.00 1.57
C ASN A 149 -5.16 -16.29 0.92
N VAL A 150 -6.47 -16.37 0.71
CA VAL A 150 -7.13 -17.52 0.07
C VAL A 150 -7.24 -17.29 -1.44
N THR A 151 -7.73 -16.11 -1.85
CA THR A 151 -7.94 -15.82 -3.28
C THR A 151 -6.71 -15.19 -3.95
N GLY A 152 -5.80 -14.62 -3.18
CA GLY A 152 -4.68 -13.81 -3.68
C GLY A 152 -5.12 -12.43 -4.18
N GLU A 153 -6.38 -12.03 -3.95
CA GLU A 153 -6.91 -10.75 -4.41
C GLU A 153 -6.61 -9.64 -3.39
N VAL A 154 -6.37 -8.44 -3.90
CA VAL A 154 -6.29 -7.23 -3.07
C VAL A 154 -7.60 -6.47 -3.16
N ARG A 155 -8.09 -5.98 -2.02
CA ARG A 155 -9.33 -5.19 -1.92
C ARG A 155 -9.14 -3.96 -1.04
N PHE A 156 -9.99 -2.96 -1.26
CA PHE A 156 -10.16 -1.86 -0.32
C PHE A 156 -10.72 -2.38 1.00
N ASP A 157 -10.07 -2.01 2.09
CA ASP A 157 -10.49 -2.36 3.44
C ASP A 157 -10.97 -1.09 4.14
N LYS A 158 -12.28 -1.00 4.38
CA LYS A 158 -12.90 0.21 4.95
C LYS A 158 -12.69 0.35 6.46
N LEU A 159 -12.10 -0.65 7.12
CA LEU A 159 -12.05 -0.72 8.57
C LEU A 159 -10.63 -0.54 9.08
N TRP A 160 -10.42 0.49 9.90
CA TRP A 160 -9.34 0.47 10.88
C TRP A 160 -9.52 -0.75 11.79
N ASN A 161 -8.42 -1.39 12.20
CA ASN A 161 -8.47 -2.69 12.88
C ASN A 161 -9.40 -2.76 14.12
N PHE A 162 -9.65 -1.63 14.80
CA PHE A 162 -10.59 -1.54 15.94
C PHE A 162 -12.07 -1.72 15.56
N GLU A 163 -12.49 -1.29 14.36
CA GLU A 163 -13.89 -1.44 13.93
C GLU A 163 -14.24 -2.90 13.61
N LYS A 164 -13.25 -3.70 13.21
CA LYS A 164 -13.40 -5.15 13.02
C LYS A 164 -13.65 -5.87 14.34
N THR A 165 -12.96 -5.48 15.41
CA THR A 165 -13.12 -6.09 16.74
C THR A 165 -14.46 -5.71 17.38
N LYS A 166 -14.95 -4.49 17.15
CA LYS A 166 -16.30 -4.07 17.59
C LYS A 166 -17.41 -4.88 16.91
N ASN A 167 -17.30 -5.10 15.61
CA ASN A 167 -18.29 -5.86 14.84
C ASN A 167 -18.26 -7.38 15.09
N GLN A 168 -17.14 -7.92 15.60
CA GLN A 168 -17.06 -9.31 16.06
C GLN A 168 -17.55 -9.50 17.50
N ASN A 169 -17.48 -8.45 18.34
CA ASN A 169 -17.93 -8.51 19.73
C ASN A 169 -19.39 -8.07 19.92
N SER A 170 -20.00 -7.35 18.96
CA SER A 170 -21.42 -6.97 19.02
C SER A 170 -22.38 -8.16 18.90
N THR A 171 -21.92 -9.31 18.41
CA THR A 171 -22.69 -10.58 18.40
C THR A 171 -22.63 -11.34 19.73
N ILE A 172 -21.79 -10.93 20.70
CA ILE A 172 -21.61 -11.64 21.98
C ILE A 172 -22.39 -10.98 23.13
N PHE A 173 -22.69 -9.69 23.06
CA PHE A 173 -23.34 -8.95 24.15
C PHE A 173 -24.88 -8.84 24.06
N ASP A 174 -25.52 -9.44 23.06
CA ASP A 174 -26.99 -9.45 22.91
C ASP A 174 -27.70 -10.59 23.67
N GLN A 175 -26.98 -11.39 24.47
CA GLN A 175 -27.62 -12.27 25.45
C GLN A 175 -27.91 -11.49 26.73
N LYS A 176 -29.14 -10.94 26.82
CA LYS A 176 -29.71 -10.46 28.08
C LYS A 176 -29.61 -11.57 29.15
N PRO A 177 -29.19 -11.26 30.38
CA PRO A 177 -29.33 -12.20 31.48
C PRO A 177 -30.83 -12.43 31.73
N ASN A 178 -31.27 -13.68 31.64
CA ASN A 178 -32.57 -14.08 32.18
C ASN A 178 -32.52 -13.91 33.69
N LEU A 179 -33.51 -13.18 34.21
CA LEU A 179 -33.89 -13.14 35.62
C LEU A 179 -34.15 -14.54 36.18
#